data_AF-A0A9X8ZZV6-F1
#
_entry.id   AF-A0A9X8ZZV6-F1
#
_cell.length_a   1.000
_cell.length_b   1.000
_cell.length_c   1.000
_cell.angle_alpha   90.00
_cell.angle_beta   90.00
_cell.angle_gamma   90.00
#
_symmetry.space_group_name_H-M   'P 1'
#
loop_
_entity.id
_entity.type
_entity.pdbx_description
1 polymer ?
#
loop_
_entity_poly.entity_id
_entity_poly.type
_entity_poly.pdbx_seq_one_letter_code
_entity_poly.pdbx_strand_id
1 'polypeptide(L)' 'DVQGELLLPIHWGAFTLALHEWSDPIERVTKEANRLEVKITTPQIGESITLKSTNYPLTAWWREI' A
#
# COMPACT_ATOMS: atom_id res chain seq x y z
N ASP A 1 -9.73 -7.24 14.81
CA ASP A 1 -9.62 -6.44 13.56
C ASP A 1 -10.11 -5.03 13.86
N VAL A 2 -9.56 -4.01 13.20
CA VAL A 2 -9.90 -2.60 13.44
C VAL A 2 -11.08 -2.12 12.61
N GLN A 3 -11.56 -2.92 11.65
CA GLN A 3 -12.70 -2.61 10.77
C GLN A 3 -12.55 -1.24 10.07
N GLY A 4 -11.33 -0.89 9.66
CA GLY A 4 -11.03 0.35 8.97
C GLY A 4 -11.61 0.39 7.56
N GLU A 5 -11.99 1.57 7.10
CA GLU A 5 -12.59 1.77 5.76
C GLU A 5 -11.58 1.74 4.61
N LEU A 6 -10.29 1.99 4.91
CA LEU A 6 -9.21 2.08 3.94
C LEU A 6 -7.89 1.60 4.57
N LEU A 7 -7.19 0.70 3.90
CA LEU A 7 -5.86 0.23 4.26
C LEU A 7 -4.78 1.11 3.61
N LEU A 8 -3.90 1.69 4.43
CA LEU A 8 -2.68 2.38 3.98
C LEU A 8 -1.46 1.58 4.46
N PRO A 9 -0.79 0.82 3.58
CA PRO A 9 0.43 0.10 3.96
C PRO A 9 1.57 1.08 4.26
N ILE A 10 2.20 0.91 5.42
CA ILE A 10 3.38 1.66 5.87
C ILE A 10 4.54 0.71 6.15
N HIS A 11 5.69 1.23 6.60
CA HIS A 11 6.87 0.43 6.97
C HIS A 11 7.44 -0.43 5.82
N TRP A 12 7.39 0.07 4.59
CA TRP A 12 8.01 -0.55 3.42
C TRP A 12 8.62 0.51 2.49
N GLY A 13 9.46 0.11 1.54
CA GLY A 13 9.97 0.98 0.45
C GLY A 13 11.07 1.99 0.80
N ALA A 14 11.34 2.26 2.08
CA ALA A 14 12.35 3.25 2.50
C ALA A 14 13.67 2.64 3.01
N PHE A 15 13.61 1.52 3.75
CA PHE A 15 14.78 0.91 4.40
C PHE A 15 14.74 -0.62 4.29
N THR A 16 15.89 -1.24 4.08
CA THR A 16 16.05 -2.70 4.12
C THR A 16 16.27 -3.16 5.56
N LEU A 17 15.21 -3.64 6.21
CA LEU A 17 15.23 -4.14 7.58
C LEU A 17 14.92 -5.65 7.69
N ALA A 18 14.75 -6.32 6.56
CA ALA A 18 14.46 -7.74 6.45
C ALA A 18 15.12 -8.34 5.20
N LEU A 19 15.15 -9.67 5.12
CA LEU A 19 15.86 -10.43 4.07
C LEU A 19 15.08 -10.61 2.76
N HIS A 20 13.79 -10.29 2.75
CA HIS A 20 12.96 -10.39 1.54
C HIS A 20 13.21 -9.20 0.62
N GLU A 21 12.81 -9.31 -0.65
CA GLU A 21 12.92 -8.18 -1.59
C GLU A 21 12.13 -6.99 -1.05
N TRP A 22 12.62 -5.78 -1.33
CA TRP A 22 12.03 -4.56 -0.77
C TRP A 22 10.56 -4.35 -1.20
N SER A 23 10.17 -4.89 -2.36
CA SER A 23 8.82 -4.84 -2.93
C SER A 23 7.91 -6.00 -2.48
N ASP A 24 8.46 -7.06 -1.88
CA ASP A 24 7.67 -8.23 -1.44
C ASP A 24 6.51 -7.86 -0.50
N PRO A 25 6.66 -6.94 0.49
CA PRO A 25 5.56 -6.58 1.38
C PRO A 25 4.37 -5.96 0.66
N ILE A 26 4.62 -5.05 -0.29
CA ILE A 26 3.56 -4.34 -0.98
C ILE A 26 2.85 -5.25 -1.99
N GLU A 27 3.58 -6.14 -2.65
CA GLU A 27 3.01 -7.15 -3.55
C GLU A 27 2.08 -8.09 -2.80
N ARG A 28 2.51 -8.56 -1.63
CA ARG A 28 1.70 -9.47 -0.80
C ARG A 28 0.45 -8.80 -0.26
N VAL A 29 0.57 -7.59 0.30
CA VAL A 29 -0.59 -6.91 0.90
C VAL A 29 -1.61 -6.47 -0.15
N THR A 30 -1.17 -6.01 -1.33
CA THR A 30 -2.09 -5.62 -2.42
C THR A 30 -2.83 -6.82 -2.99
N LYS A 31 -2.14 -7.95 -3.17
CA LYS A 31 -2.76 -9.22 -3.57
C LYS A 31 -3.82 -9.69 -2.57
N GLU A 32 -3.50 -9.69 -1.27
CA GLU A 32 -4.44 -10.12 -0.24
C GLU A 32 -5.59 -9.13 -0.05
N ALA A 33 -5.34 -7.82 -0.16
CA ALA A 33 -6.39 -6.80 -0.11
C ALA A 33 -7.40 -7.00 -1.25
N ASN A 34 -6.93 -7.28 -2.47
CA ASN A 34 -7.80 -7.62 -3.60
C ASN A 34 -8.59 -8.91 -3.35
N ARG A 35 -7.94 -9.96 -2.81
CA ARG A 35 -8.59 -11.24 -2.50
C ARG A 35 -9.69 -11.11 -1.44
N LEU A 36 -9.52 -10.19 -0.49
CA LEU A 36 -10.42 -9.97 0.65
C LEU A 36 -11.38 -8.79 0.43
N GLU A 37 -11.37 -8.17 -0.75
CA GLU A 37 -12.16 -6.97 -1.06
C GLU A 37 -11.93 -5.80 -0.08
N VAL A 38 -10.72 -5.70 0.47
CA VAL A 38 -10.30 -4.60 1.34
C VAL A 38 -9.87 -3.43 0.47
N LYS A 39 -10.48 -2.26 0.67
CA LYS A 39 -10.03 -1.02 0.02
C LYS A 39 -8.63 -0.68 0.52
N ILE A 40 -7.70 -0.52 -0.41
CA ILE A 40 -6.29 -0.18 -0.15
C ILE A 40 -5.93 1.09 -0.92
N THR A 41 -4.99 1.87 -0.42
CA THR A 41 -4.36 2.99 -1.14
C THR A 41 -2.85 2.82 -1.15
N THR A 42 -2.19 3.23 -2.23
CA THR A 42 -0.76 3.08 -2.44
C THR A 42 -0.12 4.37 -2.94
N PRO A 43 -0.12 5.44 -2.13
CA PRO A 43 0.53 6.70 -2.50
C PRO A 43 2.03 6.49 -2.75
N GLN A 44 2.58 7.26 -3.69
CA GLN A 44 4.03 7.36 -3.84
C GLN A 44 4.67 8.00 -2.61
N ILE A 45 5.97 7.78 -2.40
CA ILE A 45 6.70 8.42 -1.30
C ILE A 45 6.62 9.94 -1.47
N GLY A 46 5.99 10.63 -0.51
CA GLY A 46 5.76 12.07 -0.55
C GLY A 46 4.40 12.49 -1.12
N GLU A 47 3.62 11.58 -1.70
CA GLU A 47 2.26 11.87 -2.17
C GLU A 47 1.27 11.95 -1.01
N SER A 48 0.41 12.97 -1.04
CA SER A 48 -0.59 13.21 0.00
C SER A 48 -1.89 12.45 -0.26
N ILE A 49 -2.59 12.07 0.81
CA ILE A 49 -3.95 11.53 0.74
C ILE A 49 -4.92 12.44 1.47
N THR A 50 -6.13 12.57 0.93
CA THR A 50 -7.22 13.29 1.57
C THR A 50 -8.19 12.28 2.18
N LEU A 51 -8.38 12.35 3.50
CA LEU A 51 -9.34 11.50 4.20
C LEU A 51 -10.77 11.79 3.70
N LYS A 52 -11.60 10.74 3.62
CA LYS A 52 -12.96 10.80 3.07
C LYS A 52 -13.06 11.25 1.61
N SER A 53 -11.96 11.20 0.86
CA SER A 53 -11.95 11.36 -0.59
C SER A 53 -12.58 10.14 -1.27
N THR A 54 -13.09 10.32 -2.49
CA THR A 54 -13.47 9.21 -3.38
C THR A 54 -12.34 8.80 -4.32
N ASN A 55 -11.30 9.62 -4.43
CA ASN A 55 -10.15 9.39 -5.30
C ASN A 55 -8.90 9.21 -4.43
N TYR A 56 -8.45 7.96 -4.32
CA TYR A 56 -7.22 7.58 -3.61
C TYR A 56 -6.15 7.14 -4.62
N PRO A 57 -4.86 7.41 -4.34
CA PRO A 57 -3.77 6.88 -5.14
C PRO A 57 -3.76 5.34 -5.13
N LEU A 58 -3.68 4.73 -6.31
CA LEU A 58 -3.75 3.27 -6.50
C LEU A 58 -2.66 2.75 -7.45
N THR A 59 -1.63 3.55 -7.70
CA THR A 59 -0.57 3.17 -8.65
C THR A 59 0.34 2.11 -8.04
N ALA A 60 0.80 1.18 -8.87
CA ALA A 60 1.80 0.18 -8.50
C ALA A 60 3.23 0.71 -8.77
N TRP A 61 3.52 1.92 -8.26
CA TRP A 61 4.73 2.67 -8.59
C TRP A 61 6.04 1.92 -8.33
N TRP A 62 6.03 0.98 -7.38
CA TRP A 62 7.20 0.16 -7.05
C TRP A 62 7.58 -0.83 -8.15
N ARG A 63 6.70 -1.08 -9.13
CA ARG A 63 6.97 -1.93 -10.30
C ARG A 63 7.67 -1.20 -11.44
N GLU A 64 7.75 0.12 -11.35
CA GLU A 64 8.34 1.00 -12.36
C GLU A 64 9.73 1.52 -11.96
N ILE A 65 10.27 1.01 -10.83
CA ILE A 65 11.59 1.34 -10.28
C ILE A 65 12.61 0.25 -10.64
#